data_AF-A0A3P7J039-F1
#
_entry.id   AF-A0A3P7J039-F1
#
_cell.length_a   1.000
_cell.length_b   1.000
_cell.length_c   1.000
_cell.angle_alpha   90.00
_cell.angle_beta   90.00
_cell.angle_gamma   90.00
#
_symmetry.space_group_name_H-M   'P 1'
#
loop_
_entity.id
_entity.type
_entity.pdbx_description
1 polymer ?
#
loop_
_entity_poly.entity_id
_entity_poly.type
_entity_poly.pdbx_seq_one_letter_code
_entity_poly.pdbx_strand_id
1 'polypeptide(L)'
;MPLYLYRYSSLKWNIKDDNGNYVIPYKITGQYEALELQIIEEAMERIENNICIRFKKRTNERDYVEIRNEIGGGCRAYIGRPGGKSILMLEASEEGT
;
A
#
# COMPACT_ATOMS: atom_id res chain seq x y z
N MET A 1 8.67 -1.94 -16.64
CA MET A 1 8.17 -2.41 -15.33
C MET A 1 8.07 -3.92 -15.39
N PRO A 2 8.65 -4.68 -14.44
CA PRO A 2 8.61 -6.14 -14.49
C PRO A 2 7.18 -6.65 -14.24
N LEU A 3 6.72 -7.58 -15.09
CA LEU A 3 5.39 -8.22 -14.99
C LEU A 3 5.31 -9.24 -13.86
N TYR A 4 6.44 -9.61 -13.26
CA TYR A 4 6.56 -10.66 -12.23
C TYR A 4 7.61 -10.31 -11.17
N LEU A 5 7.38 -10.74 -9.93
CA LEU A 5 8.30 -10.57 -8.82
C LEU A 5 9.01 -11.90 -8.49
N TYR A 6 10.20 -12.10 -9.05
CA TYR A 6 10.98 -13.34 -8.85
C TYR A 6 11.44 -13.55 -7.39
N ARG A 7 11.73 -14.80 -7.03
CA ARG A 7 12.09 -15.22 -5.65
C ARG A 7 13.24 -14.39 -5.05
N TYR A 8 14.28 -14.09 -5.81
CA TYR A 8 15.47 -13.37 -5.35
C TYR A 8 15.50 -11.89 -5.78
N SER A 9 14.35 -11.33 -6.14
CA SER A 9 14.26 -9.94 -6.57
C SER A 9 14.56 -8.95 -5.43
N SER A 10 15.39 -7.96 -5.71
CA SER A 10 15.65 -6.80 -4.83
C SER A 10 14.45 -5.84 -4.73
N LEU A 11 13.47 -5.99 -5.63
CA LEU A 11 12.21 -5.24 -5.63
C LEU A 11 11.23 -5.73 -4.57
N LYS A 12 11.65 -6.57 -3.62
CA LYS A 12 10.81 -6.93 -2.47
C LYS A 12 10.93 -5.87 -1.37
N TRP A 13 9.91 -5.78 -0.54
CA TRP A 13 10.01 -5.03 0.72
C TRP A 13 11.04 -5.69 1.62
N ASN A 14 11.91 -4.88 2.22
CA ASN A 14 13.07 -5.34 2.99
C ASN A 14 13.27 -4.60 4.31
N ILE A 15 12.41 -3.63 4.65
CA ILE A 15 12.39 -2.97 5.96
C ILE A 15 11.73 -3.94 6.93
N LYS A 16 12.33 -4.14 8.11
CA LYS A 16 11.78 -5.00 9.16
C LYS A 16 11.59 -4.25 10.48
N ASP A 17 10.57 -4.64 11.24
CA ASP A 17 10.40 -4.23 12.63
C ASP A 17 11.22 -5.12 13.59
N ASP A 18 11.19 -4.81 14.88
CA ASP A 18 11.92 -5.55 15.92
C ASP A 18 11.44 -7.01 16.05
N ASN A 19 10.23 -7.32 15.58
CA ASN A 19 9.64 -8.66 15.58
C ASN A 19 9.97 -9.43 14.27
N GLY A 20 10.72 -8.83 13.34
CA GLY A 20 11.10 -9.43 12.06
C GLY A 20 10.03 -9.39 10.98
N ASN A 21 8.90 -8.69 11.19
CA ASN A 21 7.87 -8.48 10.18
C ASN A 21 8.33 -7.46 9.14
N TYR A 22 7.90 -7.61 7.89
CA TYR A 22 8.20 -6.63 6.85
C TYR A 22 7.27 -5.42 6.97
N VAL A 23 7.87 -4.24 7.05
CA VAL A 23 7.15 -2.99 7.17
C VAL A 23 6.94 -2.37 5.79
N ILE A 24 5.70 -1.99 5.49
CA ILE A 24 5.31 -1.21 4.32
C ILE A 24 4.87 0.17 4.80
N PRO A 25 5.74 1.19 4.69
CA PRO A 25 5.35 2.56 4.95
C PRO A 25 4.32 3.02 3.93
N TYR A 26 3.23 3.64 4.39
CA TYR A 26 2.18 4.17 3.51
C TYR A 26 1.77 5.59 3.89
N LYS A 27 1.25 6.32 2.90
CA LYS A 27 0.62 7.62 3.07
C LYS A 27 -0.63 7.67 2.23
N ILE A 28 -1.76 8.07 2.83
CA ILE A 28 -2.99 8.33 2.09
C ILE A 28 -2.99 9.82 1.70
N THR A 29 -3.08 10.09 0.40
CA THR A 29 -3.21 11.45 -0.14
C THR A 29 -4.47 11.62 -0.98
N GLY A 30 -5.14 10.53 -1.36
CA GLY A 30 -6.47 10.57 -1.95
C GLY A 30 -7.51 11.11 -0.96
N GLN A 31 -8.51 11.80 -1.49
CA GLN A 31 -9.70 12.17 -0.72
C GLN A 31 -10.61 10.94 -0.66
N TYR A 32 -11.01 10.54 0.53
CA TYR A 32 -11.88 9.39 0.77
C TYR A 32 -12.89 9.78 1.84
N GLU A 33 -14.09 9.22 1.77
CA GLU A 33 -15.06 9.32 2.85
C GLU A 33 -14.62 8.49 4.07
N ALA A 34 -15.24 8.76 5.23
CA ALA A 34 -14.89 8.06 6.46
C ALA A 34 -15.07 6.53 6.34
N LEU A 35 -16.14 6.09 5.66
CA LEU A 35 -16.40 4.66 5.43
C LEU A 35 -15.32 4.04 4.52
N GLU A 36 -14.88 4.74 3.50
CA GLU A 36 -13.85 4.26 2.58
C GLU A 36 -12.49 4.17 3.24
N LEU A 37 -12.13 5.16 4.08
CA LEU A 37 -10.93 5.09 4.91
C LEU A 37 -10.98 3.89 5.85
N GLN A 38 -12.13 3.64 6.49
CA GLN A 38 -12.32 2.47 7.34
C GLN A 38 -12.13 1.17 6.55
N ILE A 39 -12.68 1.06 5.34
CA ILE A 39 -12.51 -0.13 4.48
C ILE A 39 -11.04 -0.34 4.12
N ILE A 40 -10.30 0.73 3.79
CA ILE A 40 -8.86 0.65 3.49
C ILE A 40 -8.08 0.17 4.73
N GLU A 41 -8.39 0.71 5.90
CA GLU A 41 -7.75 0.33 7.17
C GLU A 41 -8.07 -1.12 7.57
N GLU A 42 -9.32 -1.55 7.46
CA GLU A 42 -9.73 -2.94 7.71
C GLU A 42 -9.04 -3.93 6.74
N ALA A 43 -8.86 -3.56 5.47
CA ALA A 43 -8.14 -4.39 4.51
C ALA A 43 -6.65 -4.53 4.89
N MET A 44 -6.02 -3.44 5.34
CA MET A 44 -4.66 -3.49 5.87
C MET A 44 -4.59 -4.39 7.11
N GLU A 45 -5.49 -4.22 8.07
CA GLU A 45 -5.54 -5.01 9.31
C GLU A 45 -5.72 -6.51 9.03
N ARG A 46 -6.60 -6.88 8.09
CA ARG A 46 -6.79 -8.27 7.67
C ARG A 46 -5.49 -8.90 7.17
N ILE A 47 -4.67 -8.15 6.44
CA ILE A 47 -3.37 -8.63 5.99
C ILE A 47 -2.43 -8.80 7.19
N GLU A 48 -2.34 -7.82 8.08
CA GLU A 48 -1.46 -7.87 9.25
C GLU A 48 -1.77 -9.05 10.18
N ASN A 49 -3.05 -9.37 10.36
CA ASN A 49 -3.50 -10.46 11.21
C ASN A 49 -3.17 -11.86 10.66
N ASN A 50 -2.89 -11.98 9.37
CA ASN A 50 -2.68 -13.28 8.72
C ASN A 50 -1.24 -13.55 8.28
N ILE A 51 -0.43 -12.51 8.05
CA ILE A 51 0.94 -12.65 7.56
C ILE A 51 1.91 -11.66 8.23
N CYS A 52 3.22 -11.87 8.05
CA CYS A 52 4.29 -11.02 8.61
C CYS A 52 4.47 -9.68 7.88
N ILE A 53 3.39 -9.05 7.40
CA ILE A 53 3.41 -7.71 6.81
C ILE A 53 2.80 -6.72 7.81
N ARG A 54 3.40 -5.55 7.98
CA ARG A 54 2.89 -4.45 8.83
C ARG A 54 2.84 -3.16 8.05
N PHE A 55 1.68 -2.50 8.02
CA PHE A 55 1.51 -1.20 7.43
C PHE A 55 1.77 -0.13 8.48
N LYS A 56 2.59 0.86 8.12
CA LYS A 56 2.94 1.95 9.03
C LYS A 56 2.71 3.29 8.34
N LYS A 57 2.04 4.22 9.01
CA LYS A 57 1.94 5.61 8.54
C LYS A 57 3.36 6.16 8.35
N ARG A 58 3.67 6.58 7.13
CA ARG A 58 5.00 7.04 6.72
C ARG A 58 5.40 8.27 7.54
N THR A 59 6.66 8.31 7.97
CA THR A 59 7.31 9.48 8.54
C THR A 59 8.31 10.06 7.54
N ASN A 60 9.43 9.38 7.33
CA ASN A 60 10.56 9.84 6.51
C ASN A 60 11.14 8.73 5.62
N GLU A 61 10.49 7.57 5.55
CA GLU A 61 10.98 6.43 4.78
C GLU A 61 11.09 6.81 3.30
N ARG A 62 12.23 6.49 2.67
CA ARG A 62 12.48 6.76 1.25
C ARG A 62 11.51 6.01 0.35
N ASP A 63 11.30 4.73 0.65
CA ASP A 63 10.43 3.84 -0.10
C ASP A 63 9.11 3.68 0.63
N TYR A 64 8.00 3.98 -0.04
CA TYR A 64 6.68 3.98 0.57
C TYR A 64 5.58 3.85 -0.49
N VAL A 65 4.39 3.49 -0.04
CA VAL A 65 3.17 3.49 -0.86
C VAL A 65 2.41 4.80 -0.66
N GLU A 66 2.10 5.50 -1.74
CA GLU A 66 1.17 6.64 -1.74
C GLU A 66 -0.17 6.16 -2.28
N ILE A 67 -1.18 6.13 -1.41
CA ILE A 67 -2.55 5.73 -1.74
C ILE A 67 -3.28 6.96 -2.26
N ARG A 68 -3.78 6.86 -3.49
CA ARG A 68 -4.44 7.95 -4.22
C ARG A 68 -5.82 7.55 -4.69
N ASN A 69 -6.68 8.56 -4.72
CA ASN A 69 -8.00 8.52 -5.32
C ASN A 69 -8.04 9.57 -6.44
N GLU A 70 -8.11 9.12 -7.69
CA GLU A 70 -8.22 9.97 -8.87
C GLU A 70 -9.31 9.38 -9.77
N ILE A 71 -10.29 10.20 -10.18
CA ILE A 71 -11.39 9.78 -11.07
C ILE A 71 -10.83 9.28 -12.39
N GLY A 72 -11.27 8.10 -12.84
CA GLY A 72 -10.74 7.40 -14.01
C GLY A 72 -9.36 6.76 -13.78
N GLY A 73 -8.85 6.78 -12.55
CA GLY A 73 -7.58 6.17 -12.16
C GLY A 73 -7.66 4.66 -12.00
N GLY A 74 -8.87 4.13 -11.76
CA GLY A 74 -9.16 2.73 -11.54
C GLY A 74 -8.44 2.13 -10.33
N CYS A 75 -8.36 0.80 -10.30
CA CYS A 75 -7.55 0.06 -9.34
C CYS A 75 -6.25 -0.40 -9.97
N ARG A 76 -5.11 0.11 -9.50
CA ARG A 76 -3.79 -0.26 -10.01
C ARG A 76 -2.69 -0.08 -8.98
N ALA A 77 -1.72 -0.99 -9.01
CA ALA A 77 -0.58 -0.99 -8.11
C ALA A 77 0.71 -1.33 -8.85
N TYR A 78 1.85 -0.93 -8.28
CA TYR A 78 3.13 -1.48 -8.71
C TYR A 78 3.36 -2.89 -8.15
N ILE A 79 3.99 -3.74 -8.95
CA ILE A 79 4.48 -5.04 -8.49
C ILE A 79 5.79 -4.82 -7.72
N GLY A 80 5.78 -5.16 -6.43
CA GLY A 80 6.93 -5.02 -5.54
C GLY A 80 7.17 -3.57 -5.06
N ARG A 81 8.43 -3.27 -4.76
CA ARG A 81 8.97 -2.00 -4.27
C ARG A 81 9.88 -1.43 -5.37
N PRO A 82 9.35 -0.60 -6.28
CA PRO A 82 10.13 -0.01 -7.38
C PRO A 82 11.20 0.98 -6.91
N GLY A 83 11.17 1.38 -5.64
CA GLY A 83 12.04 2.39 -5.04
C GLY A 83 11.40 3.77 -5.08
N GLY A 84 11.67 4.59 -4.06
CA GLY A 84 11.01 5.86 -3.85
C GLY A 84 9.51 5.71 -3.60
N LYS A 85 8.74 6.64 -4.16
CA LYS A 85 7.28 6.60 -4.09
C LYS A 85 6.71 5.54 -5.05
N SER A 86 5.95 4.59 -4.51
CA SER A 86 5.09 3.69 -5.27
C SER A 86 3.63 4.15 -5.17
N ILE A 87 2.95 4.37 -6.30
CA ILE A 87 1.55 4.79 -6.28
C ILE A 87 0.65 3.56 -6.23
N LEU A 88 -0.26 3.54 -5.26
CA LEU A 88 -1.41 2.64 -5.23
C LEU A 88 -2.65 3.49 -5.55
N MET A 89 -3.25 3.26 -6.71
CA MET A 89 -4.49 3.92 -7.09
C MET A 89 -5.65 3.06 -6.60
N LEU A 90 -6.47 3.63 -5.73
CA LEU A 90 -7.75 3.07 -5.31
C LEU A 90 -8.78 4.17 -5.58
N GLU A 91 -9.40 4.10 -6.75
CA GLU A 91 -10.54 4.95 -7.07
C GLU A 91 -11.72 4.59 -6.16
N ALA A 92 -12.25 5.61 -5.49
CA ALA A 92 -13.51 5.53 -4.75
C ALA A 92 -14.66 5.26 -5.72
N SER A 93 -15.55 4.35 -5.36
CA SER A 93 -16.78 4.16 -6.11
C SER A 93 -17.82 5.18 -5.64
N GLU A 94 -18.43 5.94 -6.55
CA GLU A 94 -19.60 6.77 -6.20
C GLU A 94 -20.87 5.94 -5.94
N GLU A 95 -20.87 4.63 -6.20
CA GLU A 95 -22.01 3.75 -5.92
C GLU A 95 -21.96 3.19 -4.49
N GLY A 96 -22.25 4.08 -3.55
CA GLY A 96 -22.56 3.78 -2.16
C GLY A 96 -23.96 4.26 -1.76
N THR A 97 -24.98 4.00 -2.57
CA THR A 97 -26.41 4.20 -2.23
C THR A 97 -27.22 2.94 -2.44
#